data_AF-A0AAD2IYY1-F1
#
_entry.id   AF-A0AAD2IYY1-F1
#
_cell.length_a   1.000
_cell.length_b   1.000
_cell.length_c   1.000
_cell.angle_alpha   90.00
_cell.angle_beta   90.00
_cell.angle_gamma   90.00
#
_symmetry.space_group_name_H-M   'P 1'
#
loop_
_entity.id
_entity.type
_entity.pdbx_description
1 polymer ?
#
loop_
_entity_poly.entity_id
_entity_poly.type
_entity_poly.pdbx_seq_one_letter_code
_entity_poly.pdbx_strand_id
1 'polypeptide(L)'
;MSKLTGDDLIWNWARWTWSGATVGNMEVYLSEEEDYRPINHHHAMEVEAMHAALPWHERMIIIAEYPQKNVMFGQLDGRARRAKALDWIADTTGVALTETEYKLYLGLFRSLVERRLA
;
A
#
# COMPACT_ATOMS: atom_id res chain seq x y z
N MET A 1 -13.95 -14.94 14.87
CA MET A 1 -12.85 -14.23 14.17
C MET A 1 -13.44 -12.98 13.56
N SER A 2 -12.85 -11.80 13.82
CA SER A 2 -13.31 -10.56 13.18
C SER A 2 -13.06 -10.64 11.68
N LYS A 3 -13.99 -10.12 10.86
CA LYS A 3 -13.82 -10.04 9.41
C LYS A 3 -12.62 -9.15 9.09
N LEU A 4 -11.75 -9.57 8.18
CA LEU A 4 -10.62 -8.74 7.71
C LEU A 4 -11.16 -7.59 6.87
N THR A 5 -10.64 -6.38 7.05
CA THR A 5 -11.00 -5.25 6.19
C THR A 5 -10.09 -5.20 4.96
N GLY A 6 -10.48 -4.44 3.93
CA GLY A 6 -9.58 -4.17 2.80
C GLY A 6 -8.26 -3.54 3.25
N ASP A 7 -8.27 -2.72 4.30
CA ASP A 7 -7.05 -2.10 4.83
C ASP A 7 -6.12 -3.13 5.48
N ASP A 8 -6.68 -4.07 6.25
CA ASP A 8 -5.91 -5.18 6.85
C ASP A 8 -5.18 -6.02 5.79
N LEU A 9 -5.87 -6.32 4.69
CA LEU A 9 -5.36 -7.13 3.60
C LEU A 9 -4.24 -6.43 2.83
N ILE A 10 -4.37 -5.12 2.59
CA ILE A 10 -3.33 -4.35 1.91
C ILE A 10 -2.13 -4.10 2.82
N TRP A 11 -2.33 -3.91 4.14
CA TRP A 11 -1.21 -3.85 5.10
C TRP A 11 -0.44 -5.17 5.21
N ASN A 12 -1.13 -6.31 5.12
CA ASN A 12 -0.48 -7.61 5.00
C ASN A 12 0.39 -7.68 3.73
N TRP A 13 -0.10 -7.18 2.59
CA TRP A 13 0.67 -7.08 1.36
C TRP A 13 1.87 -6.12 1.49
N ALA A 14 1.70 -4.94 2.08
CA ALA A 14 2.79 -3.98 2.27
C ALA A 14 3.95 -4.59 3.10
N ARG A 15 3.62 -5.26 4.20
CA ARG A 15 4.61 -5.99 5.02
C ARG A 15 5.28 -7.12 4.23
N TRP A 16 4.51 -7.82 3.39
CA TRP A 16 5.09 -8.81 2.48
C TRP A 16 6.08 -8.18 1.48
N THR A 17 5.78 -7.01 0.89
CA THR A 17 6.72 -6.32 -0.02
C THR A 17 8.03 -5.92 0.67
N TRP A 18 7.98 -5.56 1.95
CA TRP A 18 9.18 -5.28 2.74
C TRP A 18 9.96 -6.55 3.10
N SER A 19 9.27 -7.69 3.18
CA SER A 19 9.83 -9.01 3.52
C SER A 19 10.54 -9.76 2.40
N GLY A 20 10.78 -9.09 1.26
CA GLY A 20 11.54 -9.65 0.15
C GLY A 20 12.95 -10.14 0.53
N ALA A 21 13.64 -10.76 -0.44
CA ALA A 21 14.92 -11.42 -0.21
C ALA A 21 15.94 -10.53 0.52
N THR A 22 16.25 -10.89 1.76
CA THR A 22 17.36 -10.32 2.50
C THR A 22 18.66 -10.98 2.05
N VAL A 23 19.75 -10.23 2.04
CA VAL A 23 21.07 -10.76 1.68
C VAL A 23 21.60 -11.61 2.85
N GLY A 24 21.84 -12.90 2.63
CA GLY A 24 22.44 -13.81 3.63
C GLY A 24 21.48 -14.21 4.77
N ASN A 25 21.96 -14.19 6.02
CA ASN A 25 21.21 -14.55 7.24
C ASN A 25 20.51 -13.34 7.91
N MET A 26 20.33 -12.23 7.21
CA MET A 26 19.73 -11.04 7.81
C MET A 26 18.23 -11.20 7.98
N GLU A 27 17.72 -10.86 9.17
CA GLU A 27 16.28 -10.75 9.40
C GLU A 27 15.69 -9.59 8.59
N VAL A 28 14.49 -9.80 8.07
CA VAL A 28 13.69 -8.74 7.45
C VAL A 28 13.37 -7.70 8.51
N TYR A 29 13.66 -6.42 8.23
CA TYR A 29 13.11 -5.33 9.02
C TYR A 29 11.59 -5.24 8.74
N LEU A 30 10.80 -5.82 9.64
CA LEU A 30 9.37 -5.56 9.72
C LEU A 30 9.18 -4.42 10.72
N SER A 31 8.51 -3.35 10.28
CA SER A 31 8.01 -2.32 11.19
C SER A 31 7.15 -2.98 12.27
N GLU A 32 7.68 -3.12 13.49
CA GLU A 32 6.97 -3.69 14.64
C GLU A 32 5.78 -2.82 15.08
N GLU A 33 5.71 -1.57 14.61
CA GLU A 33 4.78 -0.57 15.12
C GLU A 33 3.36 -0.63 14.51
N GLU A 34 3.12 -1.36 13.40
CA GLU A 34 1.84 -1.27 12.66
C GLU A 34 0.96 -2.53 12.68
N ASP A 35 1.51 -3.74 12.71
CA ASP A 35 0.73 -4.99 12.74
C ASP A 35 1.61 -6.22 13.07
N TYR A 36 1.29 -6.93 14.15
CA TYR A 36 2.03 -8.13 14.61
C TYR A 36 1.53 -9.46 14.00
N ARG A 37 0.48 -9.44 13.18
CA ARG A 37 -0.06 -10.68 12.58
C ARG A 37 0.97 -11.29 11.63
N PRO A 38 1.18 -12.62 11.62
CA PRO A 38 2.03 -13.26 10.61
C PRO A 38 1.60 -12.89 9.19
N ILE A 39 2.57 -12.73 8.29
CA ILE A 39 2.28 -12.45 6.88
C ILE A 39 1.54 -13.64 6.26
N ASN A 40 0.33 -13.40 5.78
CA ASN A 40 -0.40 -14.35 4.96
C ASN A 40 0.02 -14.20 3.50
N HIS A 41 0.87 -15.13 3.04
CA HIS A 41 1.41 -15.12 1.67
C HIS A 41 0.33 -15.23 0.60
N HIS A 42 -0.71 -16.03 0.82
CA HIS A 42 -1.79 -16.18 -0.17
C HIS A 42 -2.51 -14.85 -0.39
N HIS A 43 -2.91 -14.17 0.69
CA HIS A 43 -3.54 -12.84 0.60
C HIS A 43 -2.59 -11.82 -0.04
N ALA A 44 -1.31 -11.83 0.33
CA ALA A 44 -0.32 -10.91 -0.25
C ALA A 44 -0.17 -11.13 -1.76
N MET A 45 -0.09 -12.36 -2.24
CA MET A 45 0.01 -12.66 -3.67
C MET A 45 -1.25 -12.28 -4.45
N GLU A 46 -2.44 -12.48 -3.88
CA GLU A 46 -3.69 -12.03 -4.50
C GLU A 46 -3.74 -10.49 -4.59
N VAL A 47 -3.37 -9.78 -3.52
CA VAL A 47 -3.31 -8.31 -3.54
C VAL A 47 -2.24 -7.81 -4.52
N GLU A 48 -1.09 -8.48 -4.63
CA GLU A 48 -0.05 -8.16 -5.62
C GLU A 48 -0.59 -8.31 -7.05
N ALA A 49 -1.29 -9.41 -7.36
CA ALA A 49 -1.88 -9.60 -8.68
C ALA A 49 -2.93 -8.53 -9.00
N MET A 50 -3.74 -8.15 -8.02
CA MET A 50 -4.72 -7.07 -8.16
C MET A 50 -4.06 -5.70 -8.35
N HIS A 51 -2.98 -5.41 -7.61
CA HIS A 51 -2.20 -4.18 -7.75
C HIS A 51 -1.53 -4.10 -9.12
N ALA A 52 -0.91 -5.19 -9.58
CA ALA A 52 -0.24 -5.25 -10.87
C ALA A 52 -1.18 -5.00 -12.06
N ALA A 53 -2.49 -5.28 -11.90
CA ALA A 53 -3.50 -5.04 -12.92
C ALA A 53 -3.95 -3.57 -13.03
N LEU A 54 -3.63 -2.73 -12.05
CA LEU A 54 -4.00 -1.31 -12.05
C LEU A 54 -3.13 -0.49 -13.02
N PRO A 55 -3.67 0.61 -13.58
CA PRO A 55 -2.85 1.64 -14.24
C PRO A 55 -1.73 2.16 -13.33
N TRP A 56 -0.60 2.56 -13.92
CA TRP A 56 0.60 2.91 -13.15
C TRP A 56 0.38 4.02 -12.11
N HIS A 57 -0.39 5.06 -12.43
CA HIS A 57 -0.69 6.13 -11.48
C HIS A 57 -1.55 5.64 -10.30
N GLU A 58 -2.50 4.74 -10.52
CA GLU A 58 -3.29 4.11 -9.46
C GLU A 58 -2.44 3.20 -8.57
N ARG A 59 -1.50 2.45 -9.17
CA ARG A 59 -0.51 1.65 -8.43
C ARG A 59 0.29 2.50 -7.47
N MET A 60 0.72 3.68 -7.91
CA MET A 60 1.51 4.61 -7.12
C MET A 60 0.72 5.20 -5.93
N ILE A 61 -0.59 5.37 -6.05
CA ILE A 61 -1.46 5.75 -4.91
C ILE A 61 -1.35 4.70 -3.80
N ILE A 62 -1.47 3.41 -4.14
CA ILE A 62 -1.41 2.33 -3.16
C ILE A 62 0.00 2.24 -2.55
N ILE A 63 1.04 2.39 -3.37
CA ILE A 63 2.43 2.41 -2.88
C ILE A 63 2.64 3.56 -1.88
N ALA A 64 2.10 4.75 -2.17
CA ALA A 64 2.22 5.92 -1.30
C ALA A 64 1.51 5.74 0.05
N GLU A 65 0.32 5.13 0.08
CA GLU A 65 -0.49 4.97 1.29
C GLU A 65 -0.10 3.78 2.16
N TYR A 66 0.64 2.81 1.63
CA TYR A 66 0.98 1.58 2.33
C TYR A 66 2.51 1.39 2.41
N PRO A 67 3.23 0.79 1.41
CA PRO A 67 4.68 0.60 1.50
C PRO A 67 5.53 1.83 1.82
N GLN A 68 5.12 3.02 1.36
CA GLN A 68 5.92 4.26 1.48
C GLN A 68 5.38 5.24 2.52
N LYS A 69 4.26 4.91 3.17
CA LYS A 69 3.56 5.81 4.11
C LYS A 69 4.50 6.35 5.19
N ASN A 70 5.29 5.47 5.79
CA ASN A 70 6.22 5.85 6.87
C ASN A 70 7.60 6.22 6.34
N VAL A 71 8.09 5.49 5.34
CA VAL A 71 9.43 5.68 4.77
C VAL A 71 9.59 7.07 4.14
N MET A 72 8.64 7.49 3.31
CA MET A 72 8.73 8.78 2.61
C MET A 72 7.89 9.90 3.23
N PHE A 73 6.86 9.53 4.00
CA PHE A 73 5.85 10.47 4.46
C PHE A 73 5.54 10.40 5.97
N GLY A 74 6.31 9.63 6.75
CA GLY A 74 6.04 9.40 8.17
C GLY A 74 6.10 10.65 9.04
N GLN A 75 6.95 11.61 8.67
CA GLN A 75 7.13 12.89 9.39
C GLN A 75 6.16 14.00 8.95
N LEU A 76 5.31 13.72 7.96
CA LEU A 76 4.37 14.69 7.41
C LEU A 76 2.98 14.48 8.00
N ASP A 77 2.27 15.59 8.23
CA ASP A 77 0.85 15.53 8.55
C ASP A 77 0.02 15.01 7.37
N GLY A 78 -1.26 14.70 7.61
CA GLY A 78 -2.11 14.09 6.60
C GLY A 78 -2.34 14.93 5.34
N ARG A 79 -2.27 16.26 5.43
CA ARG A 79 -2.41 17.14 4.26
C ARG A 79 -1.10 17.21 3.48
N ALA A 80 0.01 17.45 4.17
CA ALA A 80 1.34 17.54 3.57
C ALA A 80 1.76 16.21 2.93
N ARG A 81 1.44 15.07 3.57
CA ARG A 81 1.64 13.74 2.99
C ARG A 81 0.94 13.58 1.67
N ARG A 82 -0.34 13.95 1.61
CA ARG A 82 -1.15 13.79 0.40
C ARG A 82 -0.67 14.69 -0.73
N ALA A 83 -0.34 15.95 -0.44
CA ALA A 83 0.23 16.87 -1.43
C ALA A 83 1.54 16.30 -2.01
N LYS A 84 2.45 15.86 -1.14
CA LYS A 84 3.73 15.27 -1.57
C LYS A 84 3.54 13.97 -2.35
N ALA A 85 2.56 13.15 -1.99
CA ALA A 85 2.22 11.94 -2.74
C ALA A 85 1.70 12.26 -4.14
N LEU A 86 0.84 13.28 -4.28
CA LEU A 86 0.34 13.73 -5.58
C LEU A 86 1.47 14.25 -6.48
N ASP A 87 2.35 15.09 -5.94
CA ASP A 87 3.53 15.59 -6.66
C ASP A 87 4.42 14.42 -7.11
N TRP A 88 4.70 13.49 -6.19
CA TRP A 88 5.51 12.31 -6.50
C TRP A 88 4.89 11.42 -7.58
N ILE A 89 3.56 11.23 -7.56
CA ILE A 89 2.84 10.48 -8.60
C ILE A 89 2.93 11.20 -9.94
N ALA A 90 2.75 12.53 -9.96
CA ALA A 90 2.84 13.32 -11.18
C ALA A 90 4.24 13.24 -11.79
N ASP A 91 5.28 13.39 -10.97
CA ASP A 91 6.68 13.28 -11.40
C ASP A 91 7.03 11.88 -11.91
N THR A 92 6.52 10.83 -11.25
CA THR A 92 6.87 9.44 -11.58
C THR A 92 6.09 8.91 -12.79
N THR A 93 4.85 9.37 -12.98
CA THR A 93 3.92 8.78 -13.97
C THR A 93 3.54 9.73 -15.11
N GLY A 94 3.84 11.02 -14.97
CA GLY A 94 3.37 12.08 -15.88
C GLY A 94 1.89 12.43 -15.74
N VAL A 95 1.17 11.79 -14.81
CA VAL A 95 -0.27 12.00 -14.60
C VAL A 95 -0.49 12.83 -13.34
N ALA A 96 -1.03 14.04 -13.51
CA ALA A 96 -1.46 14.87 -12.40
C ALA A 96 -2.85 14.46 -11.93
N LEU A 97 -2.97 14.05 -10.68
CA LEU A 97 -4.24 13.67 -10.05
C LEU A 97 -4.74 14.76 -9.12
N THR A 98 -6.06 14.85 -8.98
CA THR A 98 -6.70 15.64 -7.93
C THR A 98 -6.78 14.85 -6.61
N GLU A 99 -6.94 15.56 -5.50
CA GLU A 99 -7.18 14.93 -4.19
C GLU A 99 -8.45 14.03 -4.21
N THR A 100 -9.46 14.40 -4.99
CA THR A 100 -10.69 13.62 -5.13
C THR A 100 -10.45 12.30 -5.84
N GLU A 101 -9.74 12.32 -6.98
CA GLU A 101 -9.37 11.11 -7.73
C GLU A 101 -8.50 10.18 -6.88
N TYR A 102 -7.52 10.75 -6.18
CA TYR A 102 -6.65 10.01 -5.27
C TYR A 102 -7.45 9.24 -4.21
N LYS A 103 -8.39 9.91 -3.54
CA LYS A 103 -9.24 9.28 -2.51
C LYS A 103 -10.20 8.27 -3.12
N LEU A 104 -10.76 8.56 -4.29
CA LEU A 104 -11.67 7.67 -5.00
C LEU A 104 -10.98 6.36 -5.37
N TYR A 105 -9.85 6.42 -6.06
CA TYR A 105 -9.13 5.22 -6.51
C TYR A 105 -8.62 4.38 -5.34
N LEU A 106 -8.10 5.04 -4.29
CA LEU A 106 -7.72 4.35 -3.05
C LEU A 106 -8.91 3.61 -2.43
N GLY A 107 -10.08 4.25 -2.34
CA GLY A 107 -11.31 3.65 -1.82
C GLY A 107 -11.79 2.48 -2.66
N LEU A 108 -11.79 2.63 -3.99
CA LEU A 108 -12.20 1.58 -4.92
C LEU A 108 -11.33 0.33 -4.78
N PHE A 109 -10.01 0.49 -4.69
CA PHE A 109 -9.09 -0.63 -4.52
C PHE A 109 -9.30 -1.34 -3.18
N ARG A 110 -9.44 -0.59 -2.07
CA ARG A 110 -9.75 -1.14 -0.74
C ARG A 110 -11.02 -1.99 -0.76
N SER A 111 -12.10 -1.47 -1.32
CA SER A 111 -13.37 -2.18 -1.41
C SER A 111 -13.31 -3.39 -2.35
N LEU A 112 -12.47 -3.34 -3.39
CA LEU A 112 -12.27 -4.47 -4.30
C LEU A 112 -11.52 -5.62 -3.60
N VAL A 113 -10.42 -5.30 -2.90
CA VAL A 113 -9.63 -6.26 -2.13
C VAL A 113 -10.48 -6.92 -1.04
N GLU A 114 -11.22 -6.12 -0.26
CA GLU A 114 -12.10 -6.64 0.79
C GLU A 114 -13.14 -7.62 0.24
N ARG A 115 -13.83 -7.25 -0.84
CA ARG A 115 -14.87 -8.10 -1.44
C ARG A 115 -14.33 -9.44 -1.95
N ARG A 116 -13.07 -9.47 -2.36
CA ARG A 116 -12.45 -10.68 -2.92
C ARG A 116 -11.92 -11.62 -1.84
N LEU A 117 -11.42 -11.10 -0.72
CA LEU A 117 -10.62 -11.88 0.24
C LEU A 117 -11.14 -11.90 1.68
N ALA A 118 -12.13 -11.07 2.05
CA ALA A 118 -12.67 -10.95 3.42
C ALA A 118 -14.00 -11.67 3.65
#